data_AF-A0A5P2CZ72-F1
#
_entry.id   AF-A0A5P2CZ72-F1
#
_cell.length_a   1.000
_cell.length_b   1.000
_cell.length_c   1.000
_cell.angle_alpha   90.00
_cell.angle_beta   90.00
_cell.angle_gamma   90.00
#
_symmetry.space_group_name_H-M   'P 1'
#
loop_
_entity.id
_entity.type
_entity.pdbx_description
1 polymer ?
#
loop_
_entity_poly.entity_id
_entity_poly.type
_entity_poly.pdbx_seq_one_letter_code
_entity_poly.pdbx_strand_id
1 'polypeptide(L)'
;MTLALCPLCSDDDDIVVVRTFDGGRRLVKHRCGYEWEHKEPTSPQRDPLRSFQDLKARFPNADDVDREQLEVVTRLKEQYLAVKPDLDPAVAAYWSKYQQVFSADGLWTCDPRTLKDFANSEVGARPGNQATFNSAWNDMGDAAAGKATRQTIEYLLHGPSDVPLEDRLEHLLSGTKPFAMTGFKEALLTRVLCVTYPDRFLTILKYTTEAGGKREIARMVYGLELPSPESVNWTRGRLILWSNDLLLDLAGEGFANRQHAAAFLWWAKDQPGGRRAA
;
A
#
# COMPACT_ATOMS: atom_id res chain seq x y z
N MET A 1 28.02 -25.61 -19.82
CA MET A 1 27.25 -26.86 -19.72
C MET A 1 27.39 -27.34 -18.30
N THR A 2 26.31 -27.45 -17.55
CA THR A 2 26.34 -27.86 -16.14
C THR A 2 26.80 -29.33 -16.07
N LEU A 3 27.88 -29.61 -15.33
CA LEU A 3 28.48 -30.93 -15.20
C LEU A 3 27.49 -31.85 -14.47
N ALA A 4 26.99 -32.89 -15.15
CA ALA A 4 26.24 -33.94 -14.50
C ALA A 4 27.26 -34.88 -13.84
N LEU A 5 27.26 -35.00 -12.52
CA LEU A 5 28.12 -35.96 -11.80
C LEU A 5 27.37 -37.28 -11.62
N CYS A 6 28.05 -38.41 -11.85
CA CYS A 6 27.45 -39.72 -11.57
C CYS A 6 27.23 -39.88 -10.06
N PRO A 7 25.99 -40.13 -9.58
CA PRO A 7 25.70 -40.24 -8.15
C PRO A 7 26.43 -41.39 -7.45
N LEU A 8 26.80 -42.44 -8.20
CA LEU A 8 27.43 -43.62 -7.63
C LEU A 8 28.95 -43.47 -7.45
N CYS A 9 29.60 -42.88 -8.44
CA CYS A 9 31.05 -42.86 -8.54
C CYS A 9 31.65 -41.42 -8.47
N SER A 10 30.79 -40.39 -8.32
CA SER A 10 31.14 -38.97 -8.17
C SER A 10 32.10 -38.45 -9.25
N ASP A 11 31.96 -39.01 -10.45
CA ASP A 11 32.80 -38.78 -11.63
C ASP A 11 31.90 -38.22 -12.75
N ASP A 12 32.42 -37.27 -13.53
CA ASP A 12 31.73 -36.60 -14.64
C ASP A 12 32.32 -36.95 -16.02
N ASP A 13 33.38 -37.76 -16.08
CA ASP A 13 33.93 -38.29 -17.32
C ASP A 13 33.04 -39.41 -17.91
N ASP A 14 33.02 -39.56 -19.24
CA ASP A 14 32.36 -40.67 -19.96
C ASP A 14 30.86 -40.87 -19.68
N ILE A 15 30.09 -39.77 -19.54
CA ILE A 15 28.62 -39.81 -19.43
C ILE A 15 27.97 -39.76 -20.82
N VAL A 16 27.17 -40.78 -21.14
CA VAL A 16 26.43 -40.88 -22.40
C VAL A 16 24.92 -40.75 -22.20
N VAL A 17 24.25 -40.09 -23.14
CA VAL A 17 22.78 -40.01 -23.15
C VAL A 17 22.22 -41.30 -23.75
N VAL A 18 21.46 -42.04 -22.95
CA VAL A 18 20.81 -43.30 -23.38
C VAL A 18 19.46 -43.00 -24.03
N ARG A 19 18.71 -42.04 -23.48
CA ARG A 19 17.37 -41.69 -23.98
C ARG A 19 17.00 -40.25 -23.61
N THR A 20 16.28 -39.57 -24.51
CA THR A 20 15.68 -38.25 -24.25
C THR A 20 14.17 -38.40 -24.12
N PHE A 21 13.58 -37.79 -23.09
CA PHE A 21 12.15 -37.76 -22.83
C PHE A 21 11.58 -36.35 -23.08
N ASP A 22 10.27 -36.27 -23.25
CA ASP A 22 9.55 -35.00 -23.33
C ASP A 22 9.71 -34.18 -22.04
N GLY A 23 9.88 -32.87 -22.20
CA GLY A 23 10.10 -31.93 -21.08
C GLY A 23 11.55 -31.78 -20.63
N GLY A 24 12.53 -32.11 -21.49
CA GLY A 24 13.96 -31.84 -21.25
C GLY A 24 14.65 -32.80 -20.27
N ARG A 25 13.98 -33.89 -19.89
CA ARG A 25 14.55 -34.98 -19.08
C ARG A 25 15.36 -35.92 -19.98
N ARG A 26 16.54 -36.32 -19.53
CA ARG A 26 17.41 -37.28 -20.24
C ARG A 26 17.78 -38.41 -19.30
N LEU A 27 17.67 -39.66 -19.74
CA LEU A 27 18.31 -40.79 -19.08
C LEU A 27 19.77 -40.82 -19.51
N VAL A 28 20.67 -40.70 -18.56
CA VAL A 28 22.12 -40.73 -18.79
C VAL A 28 22.74 -41.93 -18.10
N LYS A 29 23.83 -42.44 -18.68
CA LYS A 29 24.58 -43.57 -18.16
C LYS A 29 26.05 -43.20 -18.05
N HIS A 30 26.65 -43.53 -16.92
CA HIS A 30 28.10 -43.43 -16.74
C HIS A 30 28.78 -44.76 -17.07
N ARG A 31 30.08 -44.73 -17.40
CA ARG A 31 30.90 -45.95 -17.62
C ARG A 31 30.83 -46.97 -16.48
N CYS A 32 30.57 -46.52 -15.24
CA CYS A 32 30.38 -47.40 -14.08
C CYS A 32 29.06 -48.21 -14.13
N GLY A 33 28.27 -48.05 -15.19
CA GLY A 33 27.05 -48.81 -15.48
C GLY A 33 25.79 -48.21 -14.89
N TYR A 34 25.91 -47.20 -14.03
CA TYR A 34 24.79 -46.55 -13.35
C TYR A 34 24.02 -45.61 -14.28
N GLU A 35 22.70 -45.73 -14.28
CA GLU A 35 21.78 -44.95 -15.10
C GLU A 35 20.91 -44.06 -14.20
N TRP A 36 20.78 -42.77 -14.54
CA TRP A 36 19.93 -41.84 -13.81
C TRP A 36 19.27 -40.81 -14.71
N GLU A 37 18.13 -40.27 -14.26
CA GLU A 37 17.45 -39.17 -14.95
C GLU A 37 18.12 -37.83 -14.60
N HIS A 38 18.66 -37.16 -15.60
CA HIS A 38 19.15 -35.79 -15.50
C HIS A 38 18.12 -34.82 -16.09
N LYS A 39 17.75 -33.79 -15.32
CA LYS A 39 16.93 -32.69 -15.80
C LYS A 39 17.83 -31.48 -16.01
N GLU A 40 17.91 -30.96 -17.24
CA GLU A 40 18.46 -29.60 -17.42
C GLU A 40 17.62 -28.64 -16.57
N PRO A 41 18.23 -27.79 -15.73
CA PRO A 41 17.47 -26.77 -15.02
C PRO A 41 16.82 -25.90 -16.09
N THR A 42 15.52 -26.08 -16.26
CA THR A 42 14.70 -25.13 -17.01
C THR A 42 14.81 -23.85 -16.19
N SER A 43 15.60 -22.90 -16.66
CA SER A 43 15.61 -21.56 -16.08
C SER A 43 14.14 -21.17 -15.95
N PRO A 44 13.62 -20.91 -14.74
CA PRO A 44 12.29 -20.32 -14.65
C PRO A 44 12.38 -19.08 -15.53
N GLN A 45 11.51 -18.99 -16.54
CA GLN A 45 11.31 -17.73 -17.23
C GLN A 45 10.94 -16.76 -16.13
N ARG A 46 11.91 -15.96 -15.67
CA ARG A 46 11.66 -14.78 -14.88
C ARG A 46 10.77 -13.97 -15.79
N ASP A 47 9.48 -13.95 -15.48
CA ASP A 47 8.56 -12.95 -16.00
C ASP A 47 9.35 -11.63 -15.91
N PRO A 48 9.59 -10.94 -17.04
CA PRO A 48 10.38 -9.73 -17.03
C PRO A 48 9.78 -8.82 -15.95
N LEU A 49 10.63 -8.36 -15.02
CA LEU A 49 10.22 -7.45 -13.94
C LEU A 49 9.40 -6.34 -14.59
N ARG A 50 8.07 -6.40 -14.42
CA ARG A 50 7.14 -5.51 -15.11
C ARG A 50 7.49 -4.09 -14.70
N SER A 51 7.56 -3.18 -15.67
CA SER A 51 7.91 -1.81 -15.36
C SER A 51 6.83 -1.18 -14.48
N PHE A 52 7.19 -0.14 -13.73
CA PHE A 52 6.23 0.60 -12.91
C PHE A 52 5.03 1.09 -13.74
N GLN A 53 5.30 1.55 -14.97
CA GLN A 53 4.27 2.03 -15.89
C GLN A 53 3.32 0.91 -16.33
N ASP A 54 3.85 -0.28 -16.62
CA ASP A 54 3.01 -1.44 -16.99
C ASP A 54 2.09 -1.86 -15.84
N LEU A 55 2.62 -1.85 -14.61
CA LEU A 55 1.85 -2.19 -13.42
C LEU A 55 0.77 -1.15 -13.11
N LYS A 56 1.05 0.13 -13.36
CA LYS A 56 0.11 1.24 -13.17
C LYS A 56 -0.99 1.21 -14.24
N ALA A 57 -0.64 0.97 -15.51
CA ALA A 57 -1.60 0.88 -16.61
C ALA A 57 -2.61 -0.28 -16.46
N ARG A 58 -2.24 -1.31 -15.70
CA ARG A 58 -3.10 -2.47 -15.39
C ARG A 58 -3.86 -2.34 -14.07
N PHE A 59 -3.61 -1.27 -13.32
CA PHE A 59 -4.38 -1.01 -12.11
C PHE A 59 -5.81 -0.60 -12.51
N PRO A 60 -6.85 -1.02 -11.76
CA PRO A 60 -8.22 -0.60 -12.05
C PRO A 60 -8.35 0.92 -12.18
N ASN A 61 -9.18 1.37 -13.10
CA ASN A 61 -9.42 2.77 -13.41
C ASN A 61 -10.92 3.11 -13.46
N ALA A 62 -11.27 4.38 -13.68
CA ALA A 62 -12.66 4.82 -13.65
C ALA A 62 -13.53 4.18 -14.75
N ASP A 63 -12.95 3.85 -15.91
CA ASP A 63 -13.67 3.23 -17.04
C ASP A 63 -14.04 1.76 -16.76
N ASP A 64 -13.44 1.15 -15.73
CA ASP A 64 -13.77 -0.22 -15.29
C ASP A 64 -15.06 -0.28 -14.45
N VAL A 65 -15.67 0.86 -14.13
CA VAL A 65 -16.92 0.94 -13.35
C VAL A 65 -18.13 0.86 -14.28
N ASP A 66 -19.07 -0.02 -13.95
CA ASP A 66 -20.34 -0.15 -14.67
C ASP A 66 -21.10 1.19 -14.67
N ARG A 67 -21.59 1.60 -15.84
CA ARG A 67 -22.33 2.84 -16.02
C ARG A 67 -23.56 2.90 -15.11
N GLU A 68 -24.28 1.78 -14.93
CA GLU A 68 -25.43 1.74 -14.03
C GLU A 68 -25.01 2.05 -12.58
N GLN A 69 -23.84 1.55 -12.17
CA GLN A 69 -23.30 1.82 -10.85
C GLN A 69 -22.87 3.29 -10.71
N LEU A 70 -22.26 3.89 -11.73
CA LEU A 70 -21.93 5.33 -11.72
C LEU A 70 -23.19 6.20 -11.58
N GLU A 71 -24.30 5.83 -12.22
CA GLU A 71 -25.57 6.53 -12.09
C GLU A 71 -26.15 6.39 -10.66
N VAL A 72 -26.01 5.22 -10.03
CA VAL A 72 -26.37 5.03 -8.61
C VAL A 72 -25.52 5.92 -7.70
N VAL A 73 -24.19 5.92 -7.86
CA VAL A 73 -23.28 6.71 -7.03
C VAL A 73 -23.51 8.21 -7.22
N THR A 74 -23.81 8.65 -8.45
CA THR A 74 -24.15 10.06 -8.74
C THR A 74 -25.39 10.50 -7.95
N ARG A 75 -26.45 9.70 -7.94
CA ARG A 75 -27.66 9.99 -7.14
C ARG A 75 -27.37 10.01 -5.64
N LEU A 76 -26.53 9.08 -5.15
CA LEU A 76 -26.10 9.06 -3.75
C LEU A 76 -25.34 10.35 -3.40
N LYS A 77 -24.46 10.82 -4.30
CA LYS A 77 -23.72 12.07 -4.11
C LYS A 77 -24.64 13.29 -4.05
N GLU A 78 -25.62 13.38 -4.96
CA GLU A 78 -26.63 14.45 -4.93
C GLU A 78 -27.40 14.47 -3.60
N GLN A 79 -27.81 13.30 -3.11
CA GLN A 79 -28.48 13.17 -1.81
C GLN A 79 -27.58 13.63 -0.66
N TYR A 80 -26.33 13.20 -0.65
CA TYR A 80 -25.36 13.58 0.38
C TYR A 80 -25.11 15.10 0.41
N LEU A 81 -24.91 15.71 -0.77
CA LEU A 81 -24.66 17.14 -0.89
C LEU A 81 -25.90 17.99 -0.56
N ALA A 82 -27.11 17.47 -0.78
CA ALA A 82 -28.35 18.16 -0.41
C ALA A 82 -28.51 18.34 1.11
N VAL A 83 -27.96 17.42 1.91
CA VAL A 83 -28.01 17.48 3.38
C VAL A 83 -26.99 18.48 3.96
N LYS A 84 -25.99 18.91 3.18
CA LYS A 84 -24.91 19.83 3.58
C LYS A 84 -24.30 19.47 4.95
N PRO A 85 -23.64 18.31 5.07
CA PRO A 85 -23.06 17.90 6.35
C PRO A 85 -22.04 18.93 6.85
N ASP A 86 -22.11 19.24 8.14
CA ASP A 86 -21.18 20.15 8.79
C ASP A 86 -19.75 19.60 8.75
N LEU A 87 -18.80 20.45 8.40
CA LEU A 87 -17.38 20.16 8.50
C LEU A 87 -16.91 20.49 9.91
N ASP A 88 -16.11 19.60 10.50
CA ASP A 88 -15.53 19.84 11.83
C ASP A 88 -14.57 21.05 11.77
N PRO A 89 -14.88 22.16 12.46
CA PRO A 89 -14.07 23.39 12.39
C PRO A 89 -12.68 23.20 13.01
N ALA A 90 -12.47 22.19 13.86
CA ALA A 90 -11.17 21.92 14.46
C ALA A 90 -10.15 21.40 13.44
N VAL A 91 -10.60 20.82 12.32
CA VAL A 91 -9.73 20.14 11.35
C VAL A 91 -8.80 21.12 10.66
N ALA A 92 -9.30 22.28 10.21
CA ALA A 92 -8.49 23.26 9.49
C ALA A 92 -7.32 23.77 10.33
N ALA A 93 -7.58 24.14 11.59
CA ALA A 93 -6.55 24.59 12.52
C ALA A 93 -5.57 23.47 12.87
N TYR A 94 -6.07 22.25 13.08
CA TYR A 94 -5.25 21.08 13.37
C TYR A 94 -4.32 20.74 12.19
N TRP A 95 -4.82 20.74 10.96
CA TRP A 95 -4.01 20.48 9.76
C TRP A 95 -2.96 21.57 9.55
N SER A 96 -3.35 22.85 9.68
CA SER A 96 -2.40 23.96 9.56
C SER A 96 -1.24 23.83 10.56
N LYS A 97 -1.53 23.51 11.83
CA LYS A 97 -0.50 23.23 12.84
C LYS A 97 0.44 22.10 12.39
N TYR A 98 -0.10 20.96 11.95
CA TYR A 98 0.73 19.81 11.64
C TYR A 98 1.44 19.91 10.28
N GLN A 99 0.94 20.70 9.34
CA GLN A 99 1.69 21.07 8.13
C GLN A 99 2.95 21.86 8.48
N GLN A 100 2.86 22.80 9.43
CA GLN A 100 4.04 23.51 9.93
C GLN A 100 4.99 22.54 10.65
N VAL A 101 4.47 21.65 11.50
CA VAL A 101 5.28 20.63 12.18
C VAL A 101 5.97 19.68 11.19
N PHE A 102 5.33 19.30 10.07
CA PHE A 102 5.92 18.36 9.09
C PHE A 102 6.75 19.04 7.99
N SER A 103 6.85 20.37 8.02
CA SER A 103 7.77 21.11 7.16
C SER A 103 9.23 20.72 7.42
N ALA A 104 10.12 21.00 6.46
CA ALA A 104 11.55 20.71 6.57
C ALA A 104 12.18 21.33 7.84
N ASP A 105 11.75 22.55 8.20
CA ASP A 105 12.26 23.28 9.36
C ASP A 105 11.55 22.89 10.67
N GLY A 106 10.25 22.59 10.61
CA GLY A 106 9.43 22.32 11.79
C GLY A 106 9.65 20.93 12.38
N LEU A 107 9.94 19.93 11.55
CA LEU A 107 9.93 18.53 11.98
C LEU A 107 11.00 18.24 13.04
N TRP A 108 12.19 18.80 12.86
CA TRP A 108 13.31 18.60 13.77
C TRP A 108 13.29 19.50 15.00
N THR A 109 12.52 20.60 14.96
CA THR A 109 12.47 21.60 16.03
C THR A 109 11.25 21.44 16.94
N CYS A 110 10.22 20.68 16.53
CA CYS A 110 9.04 20.45 17.34
C CYS A 110 9.32 19.65 18.62
N ASP A 111 8.49 19.82 19.65
CA ASP A 111 8.50 18.97 20.84
C ASP A 111 8.12 17.52 20.46
N PRO A 112 8.90 16.47 20.86
CA PRO A 112 8.51 15.07 20.66
C PRO A 112 7.07 14.76 21.04
N ARG A 113 6.54 15.37 22.11
CA ARG A 113 5.15 15.17 22.54
C ARG A 113 4.13 15.58 21.48
N THR A 114 4.44 16.60 20.67
CA THR A 114 3.58 17.01 19.55
C THR A 114 3.40 15.88 18.53
N LEU A 115 4.42 15.05 18.31
CA LEU A 115 4.37 13.88 17.43
C LEU A 115 3.60 12.72 18.06
N LYS A 116 3.70 12.54 19.38
CA LYS A 116 2.89 11.56 20.13
C LYS A 116 1.41 11.94 20.13
N ASP A 117 1.11 13.22 20.34
CA ASP A 117 -0.25 13.78 20.28
C ASP A 117 -0.83 13.62 18.89
N PHE A 118 -0.01 13.84 17.86
CA PHE A 118 -0.43 13.57 16.48
C PHE A 118 -0.88 12.13 16.31
N ALA A 119 -0.08 11.17 16.77
CA ALA A 119 -0.40 9.76 16.58
C ALA A 119 -1.70 9.36 17.28
N ASN A 120 -2.01 9.96 18.43
CA ASN A 120 -3.16 9.60 19.26
C ASN A 120 -4.43 10.45 19.02
N SER A 121 -4.32 11.57 18.32
CA SER A 121 -5.48 12.42 17.99
C SER A 121 -6.42 11.71 17.00
N GLU A 122 -7.73 11.97 17.09
CA GLU A 122 -8.71 11.52 16.09
C GLU A 122 -9.13 12.64 15.12
N VAL A 123 -8.65 13.88 15.32
CA VAL A 123 -9.04 15.05 14.53
C VAL A 123 -8.62 14.90 13.06
N GLY A 124 -9.58 15.10 12.16
CA GLY A 124 -9.40 15.08 10.70
C GLY A 124 -9.29 13.70 10.07
N ALA A 125 -8.71 12.71 10.76
CA ALA A 125 -8.70 11.32 10.33
C ALA A 125 -8.36 10.40 11.51
N ARG A 126 -9.17 9.35 11.74
CA ARG A 126 -9.04 8.44 12.87
C ARG A 126 -8.06 7.28 12.57
N PRO A 127 -6.87 7.21 13.19
CA PRO A 127 -5.87 6.18 12.87
C PRO A 127 -6.15 4.81 13.52
N GLY A 128 -7.15 4.72 14.41
CA GLY A 128 -7.50 3.52 15.17
C GLY A 128 -6.59 3.32 16.39
N ASN A 129 -6.54 2.08 16.91
CA ASN A 129 -5.75 1.74 18.10
C ASN A 129 -4.23 1.91 17.85
N GLN A 130 -3.57 2.71 18.69
CA GLN A 130 -2.12 2.97 18.64
C GLN A 130 -1.33 2.28 19.76
N ALA A 131 -1.83 1.19 20.35
CA ALA A 131 -1.18 0.49 21.46
C ALA A 131 0.27 0.11 21.18
N THR A 132 0.57 -0.46 20.00
CA THR A 132 1.94 -0.82 19.62
C THR A 132 2.88 0.38 19.55
N PHE A 133 2.40 1.50 18.96
CA PHE A 133 3.17 2.74 18.91
C PHE A 133 3.41 3.30 20.31
N ASN A 134 2.38 3.34 21.15
CA ASN A 134 2.47 3.87 22.51
C ASN A 134 3.38 3.02 23.41
N SER A 135 3.33 1.69 23.29
CA SER A 135 4.24 0.78 24.00
C SER A 135 5.69 1.07 23.60
N ALA A 136 5.98 1.05 22.29
CA ALA A 136 7.33 1.31 21.80
C ALA A 136 7.82 2.71 22.19
N TRP A 137 6.94 3.72 22.14
CA TRP A 137 7.26 5.07 22.59
C TRP A 137 7.68 5.09 24.06
N ASN A 138 6.92 4.42 24.93
CA ASN A 138 7.21 4.39 26.36
C ASN A 138 8.51 3.62 26.66
N ASP A 139 8.77 2.52 25.93
CA ASP A 139 9.99 1.72 26.09
C ASP A 139 11.25 2.49 25.68
N MET A 140 11.16 3.30 24.62
CA MET A 140 12.28 4.10 24.10
C MET A 140 12.48 5.42 24.86
N GLY A 141 11.41 5.98 25.43
CA GLY A 141 11.37 7.34 25.99
C GLY A 141 11.21 8.44 24.92
N ASP A 142 10.71 9.60 25.37
CA ASP A 142 10.29 10.73 24.50
C ASP A 142 11.36 11.16 23.49
N ALA A 143 12.62 11.24 23.90
CA ALA A 143 13.71 11.71 23.03
C ALA A 143 14.00 10.74 21.87
N ALA A 144 14.16 9.45 22.16
CA ALA A 144 14.48 8.44 21.17
C ALA A 144 13.28 8.14 20.26
N ALA A 145 12.08 8.01 20.84
CA ALA A 145 10.84 7.81 20.08
C ALA A 145 10.52 9.00 19.18
N GLY A 146 10.71 10.23 19.69
CA GLY A 146 10.58 11.45 18.90
C GLY A 146 11.55 11.47 17.72
N LYS A 147 12.83 11.12 17.93
CA LYS A 147 13.82 11.03 16.85
C LYS A 147 13.42 10.00 15.79
N ALA A 148 13.04 8.78 16.18
CA ALA A 148 12.62 7.74 15.23
C ALA A 148 11.37 8.17 14.44
N THR A 149 10.42 8.84 15.09
CA THR A 149 9.21 9.36 14.45
C THR A 149 9.54 10.46 13.43
N ARG A 150 10.45 11.39 13.76
CA ARG A 150 10.94 12.40 12.82
C ARG A 150 11.60 11.77 11.61
N GLN A 151 12.51 10.82 11.80
CA GLN A 151 13.18 10.14 10.68
C GLN A 151 12.19 9.38 9.78
N THR A 152 11.15 8.80 10.38
CA THR A 152 10.07 8.13 9.65
C THR A 152 9.30 9.11 8.76
N ILE A 153 8.88 10.25 9.33
CA ILE A 153 8.11 11.28 8.62
C ILE A 153 8.98 11.98 7.57
N GLU A 154 10.22 12.33 7.93
CA GLU A 154 11.18 12.93 7.02
C GLU A 154 11.44 12.01 5.83
N TYR A 155 11.68 10.72 6.06
CA TYR A 155 11.88 9.80 4.95
C TYR A 155 10.65 9.71 4.05
N LEU A 156 9.44 9.69 4.62
CA LEU A 156 8.19 9.65 3.85
C LEU A 156 8.00 10.91 2.99
N LEU A 157 8.19 12.10 3.56
CA LEU A 157 7.88 13.38 2.92
C LEU A 157 9.05 13.91 2.09
N HIS A 158 10.24 13.91 2.69
CA HIS A 158 11.46 14.58 2.22
C HIS A 158 12.61 13.60 1.93
N GLY A 159 12.33 12.29 1.89
CA GLY A 159 13.30 11.28 1.47
C GLY A 159 13.85 11.50 0.04
N PRO A 160 14.80 10.66 -0.40
CA PRO A 160 15.53 10.86 -1.66
C PRO A 160 14.59 11.06 -2.86
N SER A 161 14.88 12.07 -3.68
CA SER A 161 14.02 12.50 -4.81
C SER A 161 13.92 11.46 -5.93
N ASP A 162 14.90 10.56 -6.01
CA ASP A 162 14.96 9.43 -6.94
C ASP A 162 14.10 8.23 -6.48
N VAL A 163 13.58 8.26 -5.25
CA VAL A 163 12.70 7.21 -4.73
C VAL A 163 11.25 7.71 -4.71
N PRO A 164 10.35 7.14 -5.54
CA PRO A 164 8.94 7.51 -5.56
C PRO A 164 8.27 7.40 -4.19
N LEU A 165 7.22 8.19 -3.96
CA LEU A 165 6.49 8.21 -2.69
C LEU A 165 5.92 6.82 -2.33
N GLU A 166 5.43 6.08 -3.33
CA GLU A 166 4.93 4.71 -3.20
C GLU A 166 5.97 3.79 -2.59
N ASP A 167 7.21 3.87 -3.08
CA ASP A 167 8.30 3.00 -2.65
C ASP A 167 8.85 3.47 -1.30
N ARG A 168 8.89 4.79 -1.03
CA ARG A 168 9.22 5.32 0.30
C ARG A 168 8.23 4.83 1.37
N LEU A 169 6.94 4.83 1.05
CA LEU A 169 5.89 4.29 1.90
C LEU A 169 6.06 2.78 2.11
N GLU A 170 6.31 2.01 1.04
CA GLU A 170 6.55 0.58 1.12
C GLU A 170 7.75 0.24 2.02
N HIS A 171 8.86 0.99 1.91
CA HIS A 171 10.04 0.74 2.74
C HIS A 171 9.73 0.88 4.25
N LEU A 172 8.90 1.84 4.63
CA LEU A 172 8.47 2.04 6.03
C LEU A 172 7.49 0.95 6.48
N LEU A 173 6.59 0.53 5.59
CA LEU A 173 5.62 -0.54 5.87
C LEU A 173 6.28 -1.90 6.07
N SER A 174 7.14 -2.29 5.12
CA SER A 174 7.92 -3.55 5.14
C SER A 174 8.96 -3.60 6.26
N GLY A 175 9.29 -2.45 6.88
CA GLY A 175 10.28 -2.39 7.97
C GLY A 175 11.71 -2.49 7.48
N THR A 176 11.97 -2.21 6.19
CA THR A 176 13.34 -2.19 5.64
C THR A 176 14.15 -0.99 6.11
N LYS A 177 13.51 0.00 6.73
CA LYS A 177 14.19 1.14 7.37
C LYS A 177 14.35 0.89 8.87
N PRO A 178 15.60 0.64 9.36
CA PRO A 178 15.83 0.30 10.77
C PRO A 178 15.57 1.48 11.72
N PHE A 179 15.54 2.72 11.21
CA PHE A 179 15.20 3.91 11.98
C PHE A 179 13.68 4.13 12.13
N ALA A 180 12.85 3.34 11.44
CA ALA A 180 11.40 3.57 11.42
C ALA A 180 10.78 3.34 12.80
N MET A 181 9.89 4.23 13.20
CA MET A 181 9.22 4.14 14.49
C MET A 181 8.27 2.93 14.54
N THR A 182 8.50 2.03 15.49
CA THR A 182 7.65 0.87 15.73
C THR A 182 6.22 1.31 16.02
N GLY A 183 5.25 0.66 15.36
CA GLY A 183 3.83 1.02 15.44
C GLY A 183 3.41 2.22 14.58
N PHE A 184 4.34 3.03 14.05
CA PHE A 184 4.05 4.12 13.10
C PHE A 184 3.87 3.57 11.67
N LYS A 185 2.77 2.85 11.47
CA LYS A 185 2.48 2.09 10.24
C LYS A 185 1.42 2.77 9.38
N GLU A 186 0.81 2.01 8.48
CA GLU A 186 -0.06 2.47 7.39
C GLU A 186 -1.03 3.61 7.73
N ALA A 187 -1.79 3.48 8.82
CA ALA A 187 -2.78 4.49 9.17
C ALA A 187 -2.13 5.83 9.52
N LEU A 188 -1.04 5.81 10.29
CA LEU A 188 -0.30 7.02 10.69
C LEU A 188 0.49 7.60 9.52
N LEU A 189 1.14 6.75 8.71
CA LEU A 189 1.85 7.18 7.50
C LEU A 189 0.89 7.84 6.50
N THR A 190 -0.27 7.23 6.23
CA THR A 190 -1.28 7.80 5.35
C THR A 190 -1.87 9.08 5.93
N ARG A 191 -2.03 9.18 7.25
CA ARG A 191 -2.52 10.40 7.91
C ARG A 191 -1.54 11.55 7.77
N VAL A 192 -0.23 11.30 7.85
CA VAL A 192 0.79 12.30 7.54
C VAL A 192 0.59 12.84 6.12
N LEU A 193 0.31 11.97 5.14
CA LEU A 193 0.03 12.39 3.76
C LEU A 193 -1.26 13.20 3.64
N CYS A 194 -2.34 12.82 4.34
CA CYS A 194 -3.60 13.56 4.38
C CYS A 194 -3.40 14.98 4.91
N VAL A 195 -2.59 15.14 5.95
CA VAL A 195 -2.34 16.44 6.58
C VAL A 195 -1.39 17.29 5.73
N THR A 196 -0.34 16.67 5.18
CA THR A 196 0.67 17.39 4.39
C THR A 196 0.13 17.79 3.02
N TYR A 197 -0.68 16.93 2.40
CA TYR A 197 -1.23 17.12 1.06
C TYR A 197 -2.77 16.98 1.07
N PRO A 198 -3.47 17.90 1.75
CA PRO A 198 -4.91 17.80 1.99
C PRO A 198 -5.74 17.82 0.72
N ASP A 199 -5.23 18.38 -0.37
CA ASP A 199 -5.92 18.43 -1.67
C ASP A 199 -5.72 17.18 -2.53
N ARG A 200 -4.82 16.27 -2.11
CA ARG A 200 -4.47 15.05 -2.85
C ARG A 200 -4.97 13.77 -2.19
N PHE A 201 -5.01 13.71 -0.86
CA PHE A 201 -5.32 12.47 -0.15
C PHE A 201 -6.69 12.51 0.52
N LEU A 202 -7.47 11.46 0.29
CA LEU A 202 -8.69 11.16 1.02
C LEU A 202 -8.35 10.67 2.43
N THR A 203 -9.14 11.07 3.42
CA THR A 203 -8.97 10.66 4.83
C THR A 203 -9.47 9.23 5.09
N ILE A 204 -9.15 8.30 4.19
CA ILE A 204 -9.38 6.86 4.28
C ILE A 204 -8.01 6.23 4.51
N LEU A 205 -7.64 6.00 5.77
CA LEU A 205 -6.24 5.82 6.16
C LEU A 205 -5.62 4.45 5.82
N LYS A 206 -6.43 3.45 5.49
CA LYS A 206 -5.98 2.09 5.23
C LYS A 206 -6.52 1.57 3.90
N TYR A 207 -5.74 0.73 3.23
CA TYR A 207 -6.10 0.05 2.00
C TYR A 207 -7.17 -1.01 2.25
N THR A 208 -7.01 -1.82 3.31
CA THR A 208 -8.00 -2.82 3.74
C THR A 208 -8.14 -2.84 5.26
N THR A 209 -9.38 -3.00 5.76
CA THR A 209 -9.67 -3.32 7.17
C THR A 209 -11.00 -4.07 7.28
N GLU A 210 -11.23 -4.73 8.43
CA GLU A 210 -12.53 -5.32 8.76
C GLU A 210 -13.67 -4.29 8.77
N ALA A 211 -13.43 -3.08 9.28
CA ALA A 211 -14.40 -1.98 9.28
C ALA A 211 -14.53 -1.29 7.90
N GLY A 212 -13.71 -1.66 6.92
CA GLY A 212 -13.59 -1.05 5.60
C GLY A 212 -12.29 -0.26 5.41
N GLY A 213 -11.79 -0.25 4.19
CA GLY A 213 -10.66 0.53 3.70
C GLY A 213 -10.92 0.92 2.24
N LYS A 214 -9.89 1.45 1.57
CA LYS A 214 -10.00 1.89 0.17
C LYS A 214 -10.50 0.76 -0.75
N ARG A 215 -10.03 -0.47 -0.56
CA ARG A 215 -10.47 -1.65 -1.32
C ARG A 215 -11.94 -1.97 -1.09
N GLU A 216 -12.39 -1.98 0.17
CA GLU A 216 -13.78 -2.28 0.48
C GLU A 216 -14.72 -1.18 -0.01
N ILE A 217 -14.31 0.08 0.06
CA ILE A 217 -15.05 1.22 -0.49
C ILE A 217 -15.16 1.09 -2.02
N ALA A 218 -14.06 0.82 -2.71
CA ALA A 218 -14.06 0.64 -4.17
C ALA A 218 -15.04 -0.48 -4.59
N ARG A 219 -15.00 -1.62 -3.88
CA ARG A 219 -15.89 -2.74 -4.16
C ARG A 219 -17.35 -2.43 -3.83
N MET A 220 -17.64 -1.88 -2.66
CA MET A 220 -19.02 -1.65 -2.22
C MET A 220 -19.67 -0.51 -3.01
N VAL A 221 -19.00 0.64 -3.08
CA VAL A 221 -19.56 1.86 -3.70
C VAL A 221 -19.53 1.77 -5.22
N TYR A 222 -18.47 1.24 -5.81
CA TYR A 222 -18.27 1.26 -7.27
C TYR A 222 -18.32 -0.12 -7.92
N GLY A 223 -18.51 -1.21 -7.15
CA GLY A 223 -18.45 -2.56 -7.72
C GLY A 223 -17.06 -2.94 -8.25
N LEU A 224 -16.02 -2.22 -7.86
CA LEU A 224 -14.68 -2.33 -8.43
C LEU A 224 -13.76 -3.18 -7.54
N GLU A 225 -13.25 -4.28 -8.10
CA GLU A 225 -12.33 -5.17 -7.40
C GLU A 225 -10.88 -4.68 -7.50
N LEU A 226 -10.34 -4.18 -6.39
CA LEU A 226 -8.92 -3.81 -6.32
C LEU A 226 -8.05 -5.01 -5.94
N PRO A 227 -6.76 -5.03 -6.36
CA PRO A 227 -5.86 -6.16 -6.09
C PRO A 227 -5.71 -6.53 -4.60
N SER A 228 -5.50 -7.81 -4.29
CA SER A 228 -5.16 -8.23 -2.92
C SER A 228 -3.83 -7.61 -2.46
N PRO A 229 -3.67 -7.23 -1.17
CA PRO A 229 -2.37 -6.84 -0.60
C PRO A 229 -1.28 -7.91 -0.74
N GLU A 230 -1.68 -9.17 -0.90
CA GLU A 230 -0.77 -10.32 -1.07
C GLU A 230 -0.33 -10.51 -2.52
N SER A 231 -0.86 -9.71 -3.45
CA SER A 231 -0.50 -9.81 -4.85
C SER A 231 0.98 -9.49 -5.05
N VAL A 232 1.71 -10.44 -5.64
CA VAL A 232 3.15 -10.30 -5.91
C VAL A 232 3.50 -9.17 -6.89
N ASN A 233 2.52 -8.63 -7.60
CA ASN A 233 2.73 -7.59 -8.61
C ASN A 233 2.69 -6.16 -8.04
N TRP A 234 2.04 -5.92 -6.89
CA TRP A 234 1.85 -4.59 -6.33
C TRP A 234 2.30 -4.50 -4.88
N THR A 235 3.16 -3.54 -4.58
CA THR A 235 3.54 -3.23 -3.19
C THR A 235 2.38 -2.57 -2.46
N ARG A 236 2.37 -2.64 -1.11
CA ARG A 236 1.30 -2.01 -0.32
C ARG A 236 1.33 -0.50 -0.50
N GLY A 237 2.52 0.08 -0.59
CA GLY A 237 2.69 1.51 -0.88
C GLY A 237 1.97 1.95 -2.16
N ARG A 238 2.11 1.17 -3.25
CA ARG A 238 1.39 1.42 -4.52
C ARG A 238 -0.11 1.26 -4.37
N LEU A 239 -0.57 0.18 -3.73
CA LEU A 239 -1.99 -0.05 -3.50
C LEU A 239 -2.63 1.11 -2.73
N ILE A 240 -1.98 1.62 -1.68
CA ILE A 240 -2.48 2.75 -0.87
C ILE A 240 -2.62 4.03 -1.71
N LEU A 241 -1.59 4.37 -2.50
CA LEU A 241 -1.57 5.61 -3.28
C LEU A 241 -2.48 5.53 -4.50
N TRP A 242 -2.43 4.44 -5.27
CA TRP A 242 -3.19 4.34 -6.51
C TRP A 242 -4.69 4.17 -6.24
N SER A 243 -5.06 3.45 -5.18
CA SER A 243 -6.47 3.42 -4.77
C SER A 243 -6.96 4.74 -4.19
N ASN A 244 -6.08 5.57 -3.59
CA ASN A 244 -6.44 6.93 -3.21
C ASN A 244 -6.78 7.76 -4.45
N ASP A 245 -5.88 7.78 -5.42
CA ASP A 245 -6.01 8.59 -6.63
C ASP A 245 -7.25 8.14 -7.44
N LEU A 246 -7.47 6.83 -7.55
CA LEU A 246 -8.67 6.25 -8.18
C LEU A 246 -9.97 6.64 -7.47
N LEU A 247 -10.05 6.47 -6.15
CA LEU A 247 -11.26 6.84 -5.40
C LEU A 247 -11.53 8.34 -5.45
N LEU A 248 -10.47 9.14 -5.53
CA LEU A 248 -10.58 10.58 -5.66
C LEU A 248 -11.16 10.97 -7.03
N ASP A 249 -10.66 10.36 -8.09
CA ASP A 249 -11.15 10.54 -9.46
C ASP A 249 -12.62 10.12 -9.57
N LEU A 250 -12.95 8.93 -9.06
CA LEU A 250 -14.32 8.40 -9.03
C LEU A 250 -15.29 9.26 -8.21
N ALA A 251 -14.86 9.82 -7.09
CA ALA A 251 -15.69 10.73 -6.30
C ALA A 251 -15.99 12.02 -7.08
N GLY A 252 -15.04 12.48 -7.91
CA GLY A 252 -15.16 13.66 -8.75
C GLY A 252 -15.28 14.98 -7.96
N GLU A 253 -15.73 16.02 -8.64
CA GLU A 253 -15.77 17.40 -8.12
C GLU A 253 -17.02 17.72 -7.28
N GLY A 254 -17.11 18.93 -6.71
CA GLY A 254 -18.31 19.40 -5.99
C GLY A 254 -18.30 19.20 -4.48
N PHE A 255 -17.28 18.52 -3.94
CA PHE A 255 -17.03 18.49 -2.49
C PHE A 255 -16.21 19.71 -2.06
N ALA A 256 -16.55 20.29 -0.90
CA ALA A 256 -15.79 21.38 -0.29
C ALA A 256 -14.28 21.08 -0.09
N ASN A 257 -13.93 19.84 0.24
CA ASN A 257 -12.54 19.37 0.38
C ASN A 257 -12.47 17.84 0.32
N ARG A 258 -11.27 17.26 0.44
CA ARG A 258 -11.06 15.80 0.38
C ARG A 258 -11.60 15.04 1.59
N GLN A 259 -11.74 15.71 2.74
CA GLN A 259 -12.39 15.12 3.91
C GLN A 259 -13.89 14.94 3.65
N HIS A 260 -14.55 15.93 3.03
CA HIS A 260 -15.95 15.86 2.64
C HIS A 260 -16.18 14.75 1.59
N ALA A 261 -15.29 14.62 0.61
CA ALA A 261 -15.32 13.51 -0.35
C ALA A 261 -15.13 12.14 0.33
N ALA A 262 -14.19 12.01 1.27
CA ALA A 262 -13.99 10.79 2.03
C ALA A 262 -15.20 10.45 2.91
N ALA A 263 -15.83 11.44 3.54
CA ALA A 263 -17.04 11.28 4.35
C ALA A 263 -18.22 10.81 3.50
N PHE A 264 -18.37 11.33 2.28
CA PHE A 264 -19.31 10.81 1.30
C PHE A 264 -19.06 9.33 1.00
N LEU A 265 -17.81 8.93 0.69
CA LEU A 265 -17.49 7.54 0.36
C LEU A 265 -17.80 6.58 1.51
N TRP A 266 -17.50 6.97 2.75
CA TRP A 266 -17.89 6.22 3.94
C TRP A 266 -19.40 6.11 4.09
N TRP A 267 -20.13 7.21 3.91
CA TRP A 267 -21.59 7.22 3.98
C TRP A 267 -22.23 6.37 2.87
N ALA A 268 -21.71 6.45 1.64
CA ALA A 268 -22.22 5.75 0.46
C ALA A 268 -22.04 4.23 0.60
N LYS A 269 -20.92 3.78 1.16
CA LYS A 269 -20.65 2.36 1.45
C LYS A 269 -21.72 1.73 2.36
N ASP A 270 -22.31 2.52 3.26
CA ASP A 270 -23.34 2.05 4.18
C ASP A 270 -24.76 2.19 3.65
N GLN A 271 -24.96 2.79 2.46
CA GLN A 271 -26.26 2.87 1.82
C GLN A 271 -26.66 1.52 1.18
N PRO A 272 -27.96 1.19 1.15
CA PRO A 272 -28.45 -0.03 0.49
C PRO A 272 -28.06 -0.12 -1.00
N GLY A 273 -28.05 1.01 -1.72
CA GLY A 273 -27.60 1.08 -3.12
C GLY A 273 -26.08 1.05 -3.31
N GLY A 274 -25.32 1.25 -2.24
CA GLY A 274 -23.85 1.13 -2.21
C GLY A 274 -23.37 -0.21 -1.66
N ARG A 275 -24.26 -1.18 -1.43
CA ARG A 275 -23.90 -2.57 -1.14
C ARG A 275 -24.41 -3.44 -2.28
N ARG A 276 -23.58 -3.75 -3.28
CA ARG A 276 -23.89 -4.91 -4.13
C ARG A 276 -23.91 -6.14 -3.21
N ALA A 277 -25.02 -6.88 -3.24
CA ALA A 277 -25.10 -8.17 -2.58
C ALA A 277 -23.97 -9.06 -3.12
N ALA A 278 -23.25 -9.70 -2.19
CA ALA A 278 -22.11 -10.57 -2.48
C ALA A 278 -22.48 -11.72 -3.42
#